data_AF-A0A6H0TLS3-F1
#
_entry.id   AF-A0A6H0TLS3-F1
#
_cell.length_a   1.000
_cell.length_b   1.000
_cell.length_c   1.000
_cell.angle_alpha   90.00
_cell.angle_beta   90.00
_cell.angle_gamma   90.00
#
_symmetry.space_group_name_H-M   'P 1'
#
loop_
_entity.id
_entity.type
_entity.pdbx_description
1 polymer ?
#
loop_
_entity_poly.entity_id
_entity_poly.type
_entity_poly.pdbx_seq_one_letter_code
_entity_poly.pdbx_strand_id
1 'polypeptide(L)'
;MENNNNSFVVTVTPITDNSDLNTNTEKKIQAPDKKEFKNQQGSIKVSSQSKEELEALMKITNTKFAHEIIDLLINNYVEKELTAAQKMKFKLLTEI
;
A
#
# COMPACT_ATOMS: atom_id res chain seq x y z
N MET A 1 -23.73 -49.86 15.30
CA MET A 1 -23.65 -48.73 14.35
C MET A 1 -24.12 -47.52 15.16
N GLU A 2 -23.39 -46.44 15.39
CA GLU A 2 -22.40 -45.72 14.57
C GLU A 2 -21.26 -45.16 15.44
N ASN A 3 -20.15 -44.89 14.77
CA ASN A 3 -18.85 -44.46 15.28
C ASN A 3 -18.82 -42.92 15.41
N ASN A 4 -18.50 -42.42 16.61
CA ASN A 4 -18.23 -41.00 16.87
C ASN A 4 -16.79 -40.65 16.49
N ASN A 5 -16.62 -40.18 15.25
CA ASN A 5 -15.35 -39.62 14.77
C ASN A 5 -15.18 -38.16 15.24
N ASN A 6 -14.56 -37.94 16.40
CA ASN A 6 -13.91 -36.66 16.71
C ASN A 6 -12.41 -36.90 16.87
N SER A 7 -11.69 -36.85 15.74
CA SER A 7 -10.23 -36.90 15.69
C SER A 7 -9.66 -35.52 16.01
N PHE A 8 -9.07 -35.38 17.19
CA PHE A 8 -8.24 -34.25 17.58
C PHE A 8 -6.80 -34.74 17.67
N VAL A 9 -5.97 -34.41 16.68
CA VAL A 9 -4.55 -34.74 16.69
C VAL A 9 -3.77 -33.43 16.81
N VAL A 10 -3.33 -33.14 18.02
CA VAL A 10 -2.38 -32.07 18.32
C VAL A 10 -0.98 -32.64 18.22
N THR A 11 -0.24 -32.22 17.20
CA THR A 11 1.19 -32.51 17.08
C THR A 11 1.98 -31.32 17.61
N VAL A 12 2.63 -31.51 18.77
CA VAL A 12 3.59 -30.55 19.34
C VAL A 12 4.97 -30.96 18.86
N THR A 13 5.69 -30.06 18.17
CA THR A 13 7.10 -30.27 17.79
C THR A 13 8.02 -29.97 18.97
N PRO A 14 9.03 -30.81 19.24
CA PRO A 14 9.97 -30.61 20.34
C PRO A 14 10.98 -29.49 20.05
N ILE A 15 11.35 -28.76 21.10
CA ILE A 15 12.43 -27.76 21.10
C ILE A 15 13.76 -28.52 21.24
N THR A 16 14.69 -28.27 20.31
CA THR A 16 16.06 -28.79 20.38
C THR A 16 17.00 -27.64 20.73
N ASP A 17 17.55 -27.67 21.95
CA ASP A 17 18.75 -26.92 22.31
C ASP A 17 20.00 -27.76 21.96
N ASN A 18 20.93 -27.19 21.19
CA ASN A 18 22.39 -27.40 21.32
C ASN A 18 23.19 -26.53 20.31
N SER A 19 23.82 -25.49 20.87
CA SER A 19 25.22 -25.06 20.70
C SER A 19 25.90 -25.07 19.31
N ASP A 20 26.07 -23.85 18.80
CA ASP A 20 27.25 -23.25 18.14
C ASP A 20 28.17 -24.10 17.24
N LEU A 21 28.00 -23.93 15.91
CA LEU A 21 29.15 -23.79 15.01
C LEU A 21 28.80 -22.96 13.75
N ASN A 22 29.26 -21.71 13.76
CA ASN A 22 29.63 -20.84 12.65
C ASN A 22 29.52 -21.43 11.22
N THR A 23 28.54 -20.94 10.45
CA THR A 23 28.78 -20.49 9.06
C THR A 23 27.92 -19.25 8.80
N ASN A 24 28.52 -18.07 8.88
CA ASN A 24 27.95 -16.84 8.35
C ASN A 24 27.81 -16.97 6.82
N THR A 25 26.72 -17.59 6.39
CA THR A 25 26.21 -17.45 5.02
C THR A 25 25.00 -16.55 5.15
N GLU A 26 25.21 -15.25 4.92
CA GLU A 26 24.15 -14.26 4.77
C GLU A 26 23.19 -14.76 3.68
N LYS A 27 22.16 -15.52 4.07
CA LYS A 27 20.98 -15.72 3.25
C LYS A 27 20.33 -14.36 3.16
N LYS A 28 20.76 -13.58 2.17
CA LYS A 28 20.04 -12.44 1.63
C LYS A 28 18.68 -12.99 1.21
N ILE A 29 17.71 -12.91 2.12
CA ILE A 29 16.30 -13.18 1.83
C ILE A 29 15.98 -12.18 0.74
N GLN A 30 16.01 -12.63 -0.50
CA GLN A 30 15.62 -11.85 -1.66
C GLN A 30 14.13 -11.60 -1.45
N ALA A 31 13.79 -10.39 -1.00
CA ALA A 31 12.41 -9.97 -0.92
C ALA A 31 11.80 -10.20 -2.31
N PRO A 32 10.63 -10.84 -2.41
CA PRO A 32 9.99 -11.08 -3.70
C PRO A 32 9.87 -9.75 -4.43
N ASP A 33 10.26 -9.73 -5.70
CA ASP A 33 10.15 -8.54 -6.56
C ASP A 33 8.76 -7.93 -6.38
N LYS A 34 8.73 -6.71 -5.86
CA LYS A 34 7.48 -6.01 -5.54
C LYS A 34 6.73 -5.88 -6.86
N LYS A 35 5.60 -6.59 -7.00
CA LYS A 35 4.72 -6.44 -8.16
C LYS A 35 4.37 -4.96 -8.30
N GLU A 36 4.95 -4.32 -9.29
CA GLU A 36 4.62 -2.94 -9.64
C GLU A 36 3.23 -2.94 -10.28
N PHE A 37 2.23 -2.61 -9.48
CA PHE A 37 0.94 -2.28 -10.04
C PHE A 37 1.05 -0.92 -10.71
N LYS A 38 0.69 -0.83 -12.00
CA LYS A 38 0.79 0.42 -12.79
C LYS A 38 0.10 1.62 -12.14
N ASN A 39 -0.87 1.36 -11.27
CA ASN A 39 -1.67 2.34 -10.53
C ASN A 39 -1.18 2.58 -9.07
N GLN A 40 -0.03 2.01 -8.66
CA GLN A 40 0.55 2.19 -7.33
C GLN A 40 2.08 2.32 -7.45
N GLN A 41 2.54 3.48 -7.91
CA GLN A 41 3.97 3.75 -8.04
C GLN A 41 4.62 4.26 -6.73
N GLY A 42 3.84 4.59 -5.70
CA GLY A 42 4.36 4.88 -4.36
C GLY A 42 3.28 5.14 -3.31
N SER A 43 3.55 4.82 -2.04
CA SER A 43 2.71 5.23 -0.91
C SER A 43 3.01 6.69 -0.55
N ILE A 44 1.98 7.55 -0.57
CA ILE A 44 2.07 8.93 -0.08
C ILE A 44 1.68 8.92 1.40
N LYS A 45 2.57 9.41 2.27
CA LYS A 45 2.23 9.65 3.68
C LYS A 45 1.53 11.00 3.80
N VAL A 46 0.40 11.00 4.50
CA VAL A 46 -0.42 12.20 4.76
C VAL A 46 -0.69 12.32 6.26
N SER A 47 -1.14 13.49 6.70
CA SER A 47 -1.59 13.69 8.09
C SER A 47 -2.85 12.85 8.38
N SER A 48 -3.13 12.57 9.66
CA SER A 48 -4.35 11.87 10.06
C SER A 48 -5.61 12.62 9.63
N GLN A 49 -5.63 13.95 9.80
CA GLN A 49 -6.73 14.80 9.38
C GLN A 49 -6.97 14.70 7.86
N SER A 50 -5.91 14.84 7.06
CA SER A 50 -6.03 14.75 5.60
C SER A 50 -6.54 13.38 5.15
N LYS A 51 -6.19 12.32 5.87
CA LYS A 51 -6.72 10.97 5.61
C LYS A 51 -8.23 10.89 5.89
N GLU A 52 -8.70 11.43 7.00
CA GLU A 52 -10.11 11.43 7.36
C GLU A 52 -10.95 12.22 6.35
N GLU A 53 -10.48 13.41 5.96
CA GLU A 53 -11.14 14.24 4.93
C GLU A 53 -11.17 13.53 3.57
N LEU A 54 -10.08 12.85 3.19
CA LEU A 54 -10.01 12.08 1.96
C LEU A 54 -10.99 10.90 1.96
N GLU A 55 -11.09 10.16 3.07
CA GLU A 55 -12.06 9.07 3.22
C GLU A 55 -13.50 9.58 3.19
N ALA A 56 -13.78 10.74 3.78
CA ALA A 56 -15.10 11.37 3.73
C ALA A 56 -15.45 11.78 2.30
N LEU A 57 -14.51 12.39 1.56
CA LEU A 57 -14.69 12.71 0.15
C LEU A 57 -15.00 11.46 -0.66
N MET A 58 -14.24 10.37 -0.47
CA MET A 58 -14.46 9.12 -1.19
C MET A 58 -15.86 8.56 -0.98
N LYS A 59 -16.41 8.67 0.24
CA LYS A 59 -17.78 8.22 0.56
C LYS A 59 -18.84 9.06 -0.15
N ILE A 60 -18.65 10.37 -0.21
CA ILE A 60 -19.62 11.30 -0.81
C ILE A 60 -19.62 11.19 -2.33
N THR A 61 -18.46 11.04 -2.94
CA THR A 61 -18.31 10.92 -4.40
C THR A 61 -18.46 9.48 -4.90
N ASN A 62 -18.63 8.52 -4.00
CA ASN A 62 -18.71 7.08 -4.29
C ASN A 62 -17.50 6.54 -5.09
N THR A 63 -16.31 7.08 -4.84
CA THR A 63 -15.06 6.63 -5.48
C THR A 63 -14.44 5.49 -4.69
N LYS A 64 -13.89 4.51 -5.42
CA LYS A 64 -13.33 3.31 -4.82
C LYS A 64 -11.90 3.52 -4.35
N PHE A 65 -11.16 4.42 -5.00
CA PHE A 65 -9.75 4.60 -4.74
C PHE A 65 -9.39 6.06 -4.42
N ALA A 66 -8.50 6.22 -3.44
CA ALA A 66 -8.02 7.53 -3.01
C ALA A 66 -7.33 8.32 -4.14
N HIS A 67 -6.63 7.65 -5.06
CA HIS A 67 -5.97 8.32 -6.17
C HIS A 67 -6.95 9.01 -7.12
N GLU A 68 -8.17 8.47 -7.29
CA GLU A 68 -9.21 9.10 -8.11
C GLU A 68 -9.59 10.47 -7.55
N ILE A 69 -9.69 10.58 -6.22
CA ILE A 69 -9.95 11.85 -5.55
C ILE A 69 -8.74 12.78 -5.62
N ILE A 70 -7.53 12.26 -5.43
CA ILE A 70 -6.31 13.05 -5.54
C ILE A 70 -6.18 13.66 -6.95
N ASP A 71 -6.41 12.87 -8.00
CA ASP A 71 -6.38 13.33 -9.39
C ASP A 71 -7.43 14.42 -9.64
N LEU A 72 -8.65 14.23 -9.12
CA LEU A 72 -9.72 15.21 -9.20
C LEU A 72 -9.36 16.52 -8.48
N LEU A 73 -8.77 16.43 -7.28
CA LEU A 73 -8.34 17.60 -6.51
C LEU A 73 -7.22 18.36 -7.20
N ILE A 74 -6.23 17.65 -7.75
CA ILE A 74 -5.13 18.24 -8.54
C ILE A 74 -5.71 18.98 -9.74
N ASN A 75 -6.57 18.34 -10.53
CA ASN A 75 -7.19 18.95 -11.71
C ASN A 75 -8.00 20.19 -11.35
N ASN A 76 -8.81 20.11 -10.28
CA ASN A 76 -9.62 21.24 -9.83
C ASN A 76 -8.75 22.42 -9.37
N TYR A 77 -7.66 22.16 -8.64
CA TYR A 77 -6.74 23.20 -8.20
C TYR A 77 -6.00 23.82 -9.39
N VAL A 78 -5.50 22.99 -10.32
CA VAL A 78 -4.86 23.47 -11.55
C VAL A 78 -5.81 24.38 -12.31
N GLU A 79 -7.06 23.96 -12.53
CA GLU A 79 -7.99 24.72 -13.36
C GLU A 79 -8.48 26.02 -12.73
N LYS A 80 -8.80 26.01 -11.43
CA LYS A 80 -9.46 27.13 -10.76
C LYS A 80 -8.52 28.10 -10.06
N GLU A 81 -7.43 27.60 -9.49
CA GLU A 81 -6.59 28.40 -8.58
C GLU A 81 -5.28 28.86 -9.23
N LEU A 82 -4.77 28.13 -10.23
CA LEU A 82 -3.52 28.52 -10.88
C LEU A 82 -3.71 29.62 -11.93
N THR A 83 -2.80 30.60 -11.88
CA THR A 83 -2.63 31.58 -12.96
C THR A 83 -2.14 30.91 -14.25
N ALA A 84 -2.32 31.57 -15.40
CA ALA A 84 -1.87 31.04 -16.69
C ALA A 84 -0.37 30.70 -16.71
N ALA A 85 0.47 31.52 -16.09
CA ALA A 85 1.91 31.27 -15.97
C ALA A 85 2.22 30.03 -15.11
N GLN A 86 1.50 29.86 -13.99
CA GLN A 86 1.64 28.68 -13.13
C GLN A 86 1.12 27.40 -13.82
N LYS A 87 0.01 27.47 -14.55
CA LYS A 87 -0.51 26.36 -15.37
C LYS A 87 0.53 25.90 -16.40
N MET A 88 1.15 26.85 -17.12
CA MET A 88 2.20 26.55 -18.09
C MET A 88 3.42 25.88 -17.42
N LYS A 89 3.84 26.38 -16.26
CA LYS A 89 4.95 25.79 -15.50
C LYS A 89 4.61 24.40 -14.97
N PHE A 90 3.39 24.21 -14.45
CA PHE A 90 2.91 22.90 -13.99
C PHE A 90 2.96 21.89 -15.14
N LYS A 91 2.40 22.25 -16.30
CA LYS A 91 2.41 21.41 -17.50
C LYS A 91 3.83 21.00 -17.91
N LEU A 92 4.78 21.94 -17.93
CA LEU A 92 6.17 21.66 -18.27
C LEU A 92 6.87 20.70 -17.29
N LEU A 93 6.47 20.69 -16.02
CA LEU A 93 7.01 19.78 -15.00
C LEU A 93 6.38 18.38 -15.04
N THR A 94 5.22 18.25 -15.68
CA THR A 94 4.42 17.01 -15.71
C THR A 94 4.35 16.35 -17.09
N GLU A 95 4.69 17.05 -18.17
CA GLU A 95 4.92 16.43 -19.49
C GLU A 95 6.22 15.61 -19.43
N ILE A 96 6.06 14.29 -19.31
CA ILE A 96 7.12 13.28 -19.43
C ILE A 96 7.11 12.74 -20.86
#